data_AF-A0A830B5F3-F1
#
_entry.id   AF-A0A830B5F3-F1
#
_cell.length_a   1.000
_cell.length_b   1.000
_cell.length_c   1.000
_cell.angle_alpha   90.00
_cell.angle_beta   90.00
_cell.angle_gamma   90.00
#
_symmetry.space_group_name_H-M   'P 1'
#
loop_
_entity.id
_entity.type
_entity.pdbx_description
1 polymer ?
#
loop_
_entity_poly.entity_id
_entity_poly.type
_entity_poly.pdbx_seq_one_letter_code
_entity_poly.pdbx_strand_id
1 'polypeptide(L)'
;MNLLPSCFEGETLARFLKSIQREIESARVVDSALPLKFWIKQQFAVGVNEVTRALERMPLNHGRTKISSDDVDDSGKAPCVDLQAILLVSDCNPRWLTKHLPALADARNVPLIFLRDKKEGSLRLGELVQLKTAIAIGIKDKGNAINQVIKEVLFGDKIDSIEA
;
A
#
# COMPACT_ATOMS: atom_id res chain seq x y z
N MET A 1 -19.89 -2.87 -1.79
CA MET A 1 -18.92 -2.77 -0.70
C MET A 1 -18.03 -4.00 -0.77
N ASN A 2 -16.77 -3.86 -1.16
CA ASN A 2 -15.86 -5.01 -1.27
C ASN A 2 -15.41 -5.37 0.16
N LEU A 3 -15.77 -6.56 0.63
CA LEU A 3 -15.30 -7.11 1.90
C LEU A 3 -13.87 -7.59 1.69
N LEU A 4 -12.89 -6.74 2.02
CA LEU A 4 -11.53 -7.22 2.25
C LEU A 4 -11.51 -8.08 3.53
N PRO A 5 -10.61 -9.08 3.63
CA PRO A 5 -10.37 -9.78 4.87
C PRO A 5 -10.14 -8.75 5.98
N SER A 6 -10.93 -8.85 7.05
CA SER A 6 -11.03 -7.82 8.10
C SER A 6 -9.70 -7.56 8.83
N CYS A 7 -8.72 -8.47 8.71
CA CYS A 7 -7.34 -8.33 9.17
C CYS A 7 -6.51 -9.55 8.70
N PHE A 8 -5.26 -9.36 8.29
CA PHE A 8 -4.29 -10.44 8.07
C PHE A 8 -3.56 -10.75 9.38
N GLU A 9 -3.68 -12.00 9.84
CA GLU A 9 -3.06 -12.49 11.08
C GLU A 9 -2.44 -13.88 10.89
N GLY A 10 -1.51 -14.25 11.78
CA GLY A 10 -0.93 -15.60 11.84
C GLY A 10 -0.29 -16.07 10.53
N GLU A 11 -0.65 -17.29 10.11
CA GLU A 11 -0.10 -17.93 8.90
C GLU A 11 -0.50 -17.18 7.61
N THR A 12 -1.70 -16.61 7.55
CA THR A 12 -2.16 -15.85 6.38
C THR A 12 -1.33 -14.59 6.21
N LEU A 13 -1.01 -13.89 7.30
CA LEU A 13 -0.09 -12.77 7.29
C LEU A 13 1.30 -13.19 6.82
N ALA A 14 1.81 -14.34 7.31
CA ALA A 14 3.12 -14.84 6.91
C ALA A 14 3.21 -15.16 5.43
N ARG A 15 2.21 -15.87 4.88
CA ARG A 15 2.15 -16.16 3.46
C ARG A 15 2.06 -14.88 2.62
N PHE A 16 1.23 -13.93 3.04
CA PHE A 16 1.06 -12.66 2.34
C PHE A 16 2.36 -11.84 2.29
N LEU A 17 3.00 -11.61 3.43
CA LEU A 17 4.26 -10.86 3.48
C LEU A 17 5.37 -11.58 2.70
N LYS A 18 5.43 -12.91 2.78
CA LYS A 18 6.40 -13.71 2.02
C LYS A 18 6.18 -13.61 0.51
N SER A 19 4.94 -13.56 0.04
CA SER A 19 4.64 -13.33 -1.38
C SER A 19 5.16 -11.98 -1.85
N ILE A 20 4.90 -10.90 -1.10
CA ILE A 20 5.43 -9.57 -1.45
C ILE A 20 6.97 -9.56 -1.41
N GLN A 21 7.56 -10.15 -0.38
CA GLN A 21 9.02 -10.23 -0.23
C GLN A 21 9.66 -10.94 -1.42
N ARG A 22 9.08 -12.05 -1.89
CA ARG A 22 9.56 -12.78 -3.08
C ARG A 22 9.56 -11.88 -4.32
N GLU A 23 8.51 -11.09 -4.53
CA GLU A 23 8.46 -10.17 -5.67
C GLU A 23 9.46 -9.01 -5.55
N ILE A 24 9.73 -8.53 -4.32
CA ILE A 24 10.81 -7.57 -4.06
C ILE A 24 12.16 -8.17 -4.44
N GLU A 25 12.46 -9.37 -3.96
CA GLU A 25 13.72 -10.07 -4.23
C GLU A 25 13.90 -10.34 -5.74
N SER A 26 12.85 -10.80 -6.42
CA SER A 26 12.86 -11.03 -7.87
C SER A 26 13.13 -9.75 -8.66
N ALA A 27 12.42 -8.66 -8.35
CA ALA A 27 12.64 -7.37 -9.01
C ALA A 27 14.04 -6.80 -8.75
N ARG A 28 14.63 -7.11 -7.58
CA ARG A 28 15.95 -6.65 -7.18
C ARG A 28 17.10 -7.37 -7.88
N VAL A 29 16.91 -8.62 -8.29
CA VAL A 29 17.87 -9.35 -9.14
C VAL A 29 17.97 -8.68 -10.52
N VAL A 30 16.85 -8.18 -11.05
CA VAL A 30 16.79 -7.53 -12.36
C VAL A 30 17.34 -6.11 -12.31
N ASP A 31 16.96 -5.33 -11.28
CA ASP A 31 17.42 -3.96 -11.08
C ASP A 31 18.37 -3.91 -9.89
N SER A 32 19.63 -4.30 -10.08
CA SER A 32 20.69 -4.28 -9.06
C SER A 32 21.41 -2.93 -8.95
N ALA A 33 21.18 -2.01 -9.90
CA ALA A 33 21.96 -0.78 -10.04
C ALA A 33 21.64 0.27 -8.96
N LEU A 34 20.38 0.36 -8.52
CA LEU A 34 19.97 1.31 -7.48
C LEU A 34 20.23 0.76 -6.08
N PRO A 35 20.78 1.55 -5.14
CA PRO A 35 20.86 1.15 -3.74
C PRO A 35 19.45 0.87 -3.19
N LEU A 36 19.32 -0.15 -2.36
CA LEU A 36 18.02 -0.66 -1.91
C LEU A 36 17.08 0.42 -1.38
N LYS A 37 17.60 1.33 -0.55
CA LYS A 37 16.81 2.40 0.06
C LYS A 37 16.10 3.28 -0.99
N PHE A 38 16.75 3.54 -2.11
CA PHE A 38 16.16 4.34 -3.19
C PHE A 38 15.12 3.54 -3.97
N TRP A 39 15.41 2.27 -4.25
CA TRP A 39 14.48 1.36 -4.91
C TRP A 39 13.18 1.17 -4.08
N ILE A 40 13.31 0.91 -2.78
CA ILE A 40 12.17 0.81 -1.86
C ILE A 40 11.35 2.10 -1.90
N LYS A 41 11.97 3.29 -1.89
CA LYS A 41 11.25 4.56 -2.01
C LYS A 41 10.54 4.74 -3.35
N GLN A 42 10.97 4.09 -4.42
CA GLN A 42 10.27 4.15 -5.71
C GLN A 42 9.01 3.28 -5.72
N GLN A 43 8.99 2.17 -4.97
CA GLN A 43 7.88 1.23 -4.91
C GLN A 43 6.92 1.48 -3.73
N PHE A 44 7.42 2.05 -2.63
CA PHE A 44 6.70 2.17 -1.36
C PHE A 44 6.76 3.58 -0.78
N ALA A 45 5.70 3.97 -0.06
CA ALA A 45 5.67 5.07 0.89
C ALA A 45 5.71 4.48 2.30
N VAL A 46 6.82 4.64 3.03
CA VAL A 46 7.05 3.94 4.30
C VAL A 46 6.86 4.87 5.49
N GLY A 47 6.01 4.48 6.43
CA GLY A 47 5.64 5.24 7.61
C GLY A 47 4.42 6.13 7.39
N VAL A 48 3.76 6.49 8.50
CA VAL A 48 2.53 7.31 8.50
C VAL A 48 2.72 8.61 7.74
N ASN A 49 3.84 9.31 7.95
CA ASN A 49 4.10 10.60 7.31
C ASN A 49 4.14 10.47 5.79
N GLU A 50 4.94 9.56 5.25
CA GLU A 50 5.08 9.40 3.80
C GLU A 50 3.77 8.90 3.17
N VAL A 51 3.03 8.01 3.84
CA VAL A 51 1.70 7.57 3.39
C VAL A 51 0.71 8.73 3.39
N THR A 52 0.65 9.53 4.46
CA THR A 52 -0.22 10.71 4.56
C THR A 52 0.12 11.71 3.46
N ARG A 53 1.41 12.00 3.29
CA ARG A 53 1.95 12.93 2.30
C ARG A 53 1.68 12.47 0.87
N ALA A 54 1.69 11.16 0.62
CA ALA A 54 1.32 10.57 -0.67
C ALA A 54 -0.19 10.67 -0.91
N LEU A 55 -0.99 10.26 0.08
CA LEU A 55 -2.45 10.38 0.04
C LEU A 55 -2.85 11.82 -0.22
N GLU A 56 -2.41 12.81 0.55
CA GLU A 56 -2.78 14.22 0.37
C GLU A 56 -2.54 14.76 -1.05
N ARG A 57 -1.49 14.30 -1.72
CA ARG A 57 -1.12 14.71 -3.10
C ARG A 57 -1.92 14.04 -4.21
N MET A 58 -2.62 12.95 -3.94
CA MET A 58 -3.54 12.37 -4.91
C MET A 58 -4.69 13.37 -5.18
N PRO A 59 -5.45 13.26 -6.27
CA PRO A 59 -6.71 13.97 -6.39
C PRO A 59 -7.75 13.36 -5.44
N LEU A 60 -8.64 14.18 -4.87
CA LEU A 60 -9.83 13.68 -4.19
C LEU A 60 -10.72 12.97 -5.21
N ASN A 61 -11.38 11.87 -4.82
CA ASN A 61 -12.42 11.26 -5.63
C ASN A 61 -13.72 12.09 -5.53
N HIS A 62 -13.69 13.34 -6.01
CA HIS A 62 -14.91 14.02 -6.40
C HIS A 62 -15.37 13.37 -7.70
N GLY A 63 -16.48 12.63 -7.62
CA GLY A 63 -17.11 11.82 -8.67
C GLY A 63 -16.47 11.93 -10.05
N ARG A 64 -15.89 10.82 -10.51
CA ARG A 64 -15.29 10.54 -11.82
C ARG A 64 -16.14 11.10 -12.98
N THR A 65 -16.10 12.41 -13.17
CA THR A 65 -16.52 13.09 -14.38
C THR A 65 -15.22 13.34 -15.10
N LYS A 66 -14.87 12.41 -16.00
CA LYS A 66 -13.85 12.65 -17.01
C LYS A 66 -14.36 13.77 -17.89
N ILE A 67 -14.17 15.01 -17.47
CA ILE A 67 -14.08 16.11 -18.41
C ILE A 67 -12.61 16.10 -18.82
N SER A 68 -12.37 15.58 -20.01
CA SER A 68 -11.15 15.83 -20.75
C SER A 68 -10.93 17.34 -20.80
N SER A 69 -9.88 17.81 -20.16
CA SER A 69 -9.34 19.13 -20.44
C SER A 69 -7.85 18.96 -20.63
N ASP A 70 -7.43 19.08 -21.89
CA ASP A 70 -6.12 19.59 -22.24
C ASP A 70 -5.94 20.92 -21.51
N ASP A 71 -5.27 20.91 -20.37
CA ASP A 71 -4.79 22.12 -19.73
C ASP A 71 -3.34 21.91 -19.34
N VAL A 72 -2.47 22.54 -20.13
CA VAL A 72 -1.07 22.77 -19.85
C VAL A 72 -0.99 23.67 -18.62
N ASP A 73 -0.89 23.07 -17.43
CA ASP A 73 -0.49 23.77 -16.21
C ASP A 73 0.89 23.26 -15.78
N ASP A 74 1.92 23.86 -16.38
CA ASP A 74 3.31 23.83 -15.93
C ASP A 74 3.45 24.66 -14.65
N SER A 75 2.81 24.21 -13.57
CA SER A 75 3.18 24.61 -12.21
C SER A 75 3.97 23.44 -11.65
N GLY A 76 5.18 23.70 -11.11
CA GLY A 76 6.17 22.72 -10.61
C GLY A 76 5.69 21.78 -9.49
N LYS A 77 4.58 21.07 -9.74
CA LYS A 77 3.92 20.10 -8.90
C LYS A 77 4.82 18.87 -8.88
N ALA A 78 5.30 18.55 -7.69
CA ALA A 78 6.03 17.30 -7.46
C ALA A 78 5.24 16.12 -8.05
N PRO A 79 5.92 15.12 -8.64
CA PRO A 79 5.26 14.00 -9.32
C PRO A 79 4.19 13.39 -8.43
N CYS A 80 2.95 13.38 -8.93
CA CYS A 80 1.83 12.73 -8.27
C CYS A 80 2.07 11.22 -8.32
N VAL A 81 2.00 10.58 -7.15
CA VAL A 81 2.19 9.13 -7.04
C VAL A 81 0.93 8.55 -6.42
N ASP A 82 0.23 7.75 -7.20
CA ASP A 82 -0.96 7.07 -6.74
C ASP A 82 -0.58 5.86 -5.87
N LEU A 83 -1.33 5.68 -4.78
CA LEU A 83 -1.25 4.49 -3.95
C LEU A 83 -2.31 3.49 -4.39
N GLN A 84 -1.90 2.26 -4.63
CA GLN A 84 -2.80 1.15 -4.93
C GLN A 84 -3.50 0.64 -3.66
N ALA A 85 -2.76 0.54 -2.56
CA ALA A 85 -3.24 0.05 -1.28
C ALA A 85 -2.30 0.52 -0.16
N ILE A 86 -2.80 0.46 1.08
CA ILE A 86 -2.01 0.76 2.28
C ILE A 86 -2.03 -0.45 3.21
N LEU A 87 -0.85 -0.96 3.55
CA LEU A 87 -0.66 -1.94 4.62
C LEU A 87 -0.58 -1.18 5.95
N LEU A 88 -1.47 -1.50 6.90
CA LEU A 88 -1.57 -0.78 8.17
C LEU A 88 -1.56 -1.75 9.35
N VAL A 89 -0.64 -1.54 10.28
CA VAL A 89 -0.55 -2.34 11.51
C VAL A 89 -1.67 -1.93 12.47
N SER A 90 -2.54 -2.87 12.83
CA SER A 90 -3.70 -2.64 13.68
C SER A 90 -3.38 -2.69 15.19
N ASP A 91 -2.30 -3.35 15.58
CA ASP A 91 -1.83 -3.50 16.96
C ASP A 91 -0.71 -2.51 17.34
N CYS A 92 -0.57 -1.41 16.58
CA CYS A 92 0.42 -0.38 16.88
C CYS A 92 0.09 0.37 18.19
N ASN A 93 1.14 0.72 18.94
CA ASN A 93 1.06 1.57 20.13
C ASN A 93 2.07 2.73 20.00
N PRO A 94 1.64 4.00 20.05
CA PRO A 94 0.28 4.46 20.31
C PRO A 94 -0.64 4.46 19.07
N ARG A 95 -1.92 4.09 19.29
CA ARG A 95 -2.95 4.01 18.23
C ARG A 95 -3.31 5.35 17.57
N TRP A 96 -3.03 6.48 18.23
CA TRP A 96 -3.40 7.79 17.68
C TRP A 96 -2.60 8.14 16.41
N LEU A 97 -1.42 7.54 16.22
CA LEU A 97 -0.56 7.79 15.05
C LEU A 97 -1.22 7.40 13.72
N THR A 98 -2.17 6.46 13.75
CA THR A 98 -2.80 5.92 12.55
C THR A 98 -4.28 6.30 12.44
N LYS A 99 -4.80 7.08 13.39
CA LYS A 99 -6.25 7.37 13.51
C LYS A 99 -6.80 8.15 12.30
N HIS A 100 -6.00 9.01 11.68
CA HIS A 100 -6.42 9.80 10.52
C HIS A 100 -6.33 9.04 9.19
N LEU A 101 -5.50 7.99 9.12
CA LEU A 101 -5.24 7.27 7.87
C LEU A 101 -6.50 6.64 7.25
N PRO A 102 -7.41 5.99 8.01
CA PRO A 102 -8.64 5.44 7.45
C PRO A 102 -9.50 6.46 6.72
N ALA A 103 -9.78 7.60 7.35
CA ALA A 103 -10.59 8.65 6.72
C ALA A 103 -9.89 9.24 5.49
N LEU A 104 -8.57 9.43 5.55
CA LEU A 104 -7.79 9.98 4.45
C LEU A 104 -7.72 9.00 3.26
N ALA A 105 -7.59 7.70 3.51
CA ALA A 105 -7.56 6.67 2.48
C ALA A 105 -8.93 6.50 1.81
N ASP A 106 -10.02 6.50 2.60
CA ASP A 106 -11.40 6.40 2.11
C ASP A 106 -11.76 7.56 1.18
N ALA A 107 -11.40 8.80 1.54
CA ALA A 107 -11.60 9.98 0.70
C ALA A 107 -10.91 9.90 -0.67
N ARG A 108 -9.89 9.04 -0.80
CA ARG A 108 -9.12 8.79 -2.02
C ARG A 108 -9.38 7.41 -2.63
N ASN A 109 -10.35 6.66 -2.11
CA ASN A 109 -10.68 5.29 -2.51
C ASN A 109 -9.44 4.37 -2.56
N VAL A 110 -8.51 4.56 -1.62
CA VAL A 110 -7.33 3.71 -1.46
C VAL A 110 -7.65 2.64 -0.41
N PRO A 111 -7.66 1.35 -0.77
CA PRO A 111 -7.98 0.27 0.17
C PRO A 111 -6.92 0.14 1.26
N LEU A 112 -7.38 -0.13 2.48
CA LEU A 112 -6.56 -0.47 3.63
C LEU A 112 -6.55 -1.98 3.86
N ILE A 113 -5.35 -2.53 4.03
CA ILE A 113 -5.12 -3.92 4.41
C ILE A 113 -4.55 -3.88 5.83
N PHE A 114 -5.38 -4.29 6.79
CA PHE A 114 -4.97 -4.33 8.19
C PHE A 114 -4.13 -5.57 8.48
N LEU A 115 -3.05 -5.38 9.21
CA LEU A 115 -2.16 -6.46 9.67
C LEU A 115 -2.20 -6.52 11.20
N ARG A 116 -2.14 -7.71 11.78
CA ARG A 116 -1.96 -7.90 13.22
C ARG A 116 -1.05 -9.07 13.49
N ASP A 117 -0.13 -8.89 14.44
CA ASP A 117 0.72 -9.99 14.86
C ASP A 117 1.18 -9.86 16.30
N LYS A 118 0.29 -10.09 17.27
CA LYS A 118 0.64 -10.18 18.71
C LYS A 118 1.59 -9.07 19.21
N LYS A 119 1.47 -7.83 18.71
CA LYS A 119 2.32 -6.64 18.96
C LYS A 119 3.65 -6.57 18.18
N GLU A 120 3.96 -7.55 17.36
CA GLU A 120 5.11 -7.61 16.45
C GLU A 120 4.76 -7.22 15.01
N GLY A 121 3.50 -6.84 14.74
CA GLY A 121 3.07 -6.44 13.39
C GLY A 121 3.93 -5.34 12.78
N SER A 122 4.43 -4.41 13.61
CA SER A 122 5.34 -3.36 13.15
C SER A 122 6.75 -3.84 12.80
N LEU A 123 7.25 -4.86 13.50
CA LEU A 123 8.55 -5.48 13.21
C LEU A 123 8.48 -6.16 11.84
N ARG A 124 7.49 -7.04 11.65
CA ARG A 124 7.32 -7.81 10.42
C ARG A 124 7.06 -6.95 9.20
N LEU A 125 6.27 -5.89 9.35
CA LEU A 125 6.06 -4.93 8.27
C LEU A 125 7.34 -4.14 7.95
N GLY A 126 8.18 -3.86 8.95
CA GLY A 126 9.48 -3.23 8.76
C GLY A 126 10.46 -4.13 8.00
N GLU A 127 10.52 -5.41 8.34
CA GLU A 127 11.39 -6.41 7.71
C GLU A 127 11.17 -6.49 6.19
N LEU A 128 9.91 -6.38 5.74
CA LEU A 128 9.54 -6.37 4.32
C LEU A 128 10.30 -5.32 3.50
N VAL A 129 10.64 -4.19 4.13
CA VAL A 129 11.35 -3.06 3.50
C VAL A 129 12.74 -2.82 4.10
N GLN A 130 13.30 -3.85 4.76
CA GLN A 130 14.61 -3.83 5.44
C GLN A 130 14.77 -2.69 6.45
N LEU A 131 13.71 -2.41 7.21
CA LEU A 131 13.73 -1.52 8.35
C LEU A 131 13.47 -2.30 9.65
N LYS A 132 13.86 -1.72 10.78
CA LYS A 132 13.59 -2.33 12.09
C LYS A 132 12.10 -2.44 12.38
N THR A 133 11.34 -1.40 12.04
CA THR A 133 9.89 -1.37 12.23
C THR A 133 9.25 -0.46 11.18
N ALA A 134 8.00 -0.75 10.83
CA ALA A 134 7.12 0.12 10.07
C ALA A 134 5.67 -0.08 10.55
N ILE A 135 4.91 1.00 10.70
CA ILE A 135 3.49 0.92 11.13
C ILE A 135 2.51 1.08 9.97
N ALA A 136 2.95 1.68 8.86
CA ALA A 136 2.18 1.88 7.65
C ALA A 136 3.10 1.79 6.44
N ILE A 137 2.65 1.12 5.38
CA ILE A 137 3.33 1.08 4.08
C ILE A 137 2.30 1.29 2.98
N GLY A 138 2.42 2.38 2.24
CA GLY A 138 1.67 2.62 1.02
C GLY A 138 2.36 1.95 -0.16
N ILE A 139 1.63 1.17 -0.94
CA ILE A 139 2.13 0.50 -2.14
C ILE A 139 1.80 1.40 -3.33
N LYS A 140 2.84 1.87 -4.03
CA LYS A 140 2.67 2.77 -5.17
C LYS A 140 2.16 1.99 -6.37
N ASP A 141 1.21 2.54 -7.12
CA ASP A 141 0.68 1.89 -8.31
C ASP A 141 1.67 2.05 -9.47
N LYS A 142 2.49 1.02 -9.69
CA LYS A 142 3.52 0.97 -10.72
C LYS A 142 3.26 -0.12 -11.76
N GLY A 143 2.15 -0.84 -11.64
CA GLY A 143 1.81 -1.97 -12.52
C GLY A 143 2.80 -3.15 -12.46
N ASN A 144 3.56 -3.28 -11.38
CA ASN A 144 4.59 -4.32 -11.24
C ASN A 144 4.03 -5.62 -10.60
N ALA A 145 4.88 -6.63 -10.40
CA ALA A 145 4.50 -7.90 -9.78
C ALA A 145 3.99 -7.75 -8.34
N ILE A 146 4.53 -6.79 -7.56
CA ILE A 146 4.01 -6.47 -6.23
C ILE A 146 2.55 -6.00 -6.34
N ASN A 147 2.24 -5.12 -7.31
CA ASN A 147 0.88 -4.66 -7.53
C ASN A 147 -0.08 -5.80 -7.94
N GLN A 148 0.41 -6.86 -8.59
CA GLN A 148 -0.38 -8.05 -8.93
C GLN A 148 -0.74 -8.85 -7.67
N VAL A 149 0.23 -9.11 -6.78
CA VAL A 149 -0.03 -9.78 -5.48
C VAL A 149 -1.10 -9.03 -4.68
N ILE A 150 -1.05 -7.69 -4.69
CA ILE A 150 -2.06 -6.87 -4.03
C ILE A 150 -3.42 -6.98 -4.71
N LYS A 151 -3.48 -6.99 -6.05
CA LYS A 151 -4.75 -7.21 -6.77
C LYS A 151 -5.37 -8.55 -6.42
N GLU A 152 -4.57 -9.60 -6.35
CA GLU A 152 -5.03 -10.94 -5.96
C GLU A 152 -5.60 -10.93 -4.54
N VAL A 153 -5.00 -10.21 -3.60
CA VAL A 153 -5.56 -10.08 -2.25
C VAL A 153 -6.83 -9.23 -2.22
N LEU A 154 -6.89 -8.16 -3.01
CA LEU A 154 -8.05 -7.27 -3.03
C LEU A 154 -9.27 -7.84 -3.78
N PHE A 155 -9.03 -8.70 -4.78
CA PHE A 155 -10.05 -9.22 -5.70
C PHE A 155 -10.16 -10.76 -5.71
N GLY A 156 -9.26 -11.48 -5.03
CA GLY A 156 -9.25 -12.94 -4.96
C GLY A 156 -10.48 -13.53 -4.28
N ASP A 157 -11.16 -12.76 -3.43
CA ASP A 157 -12.45 -13.13 -2.82
C ASP A 157 -13.66 -12.99 -3.78
N LYS A 158 -13.48 -12.49 -5.02
CA LYS A 158 -14.60 -12.29 -5.97
C LYS A 158 -14.88 -13.49 -6.90
N ILE A 159 -14.04 -14.51 -6.93
CA ILE A 159 -14.16 -15.58 -7.93
C ILE A 159 -15.18 -16.66 -7.53
N ASP A 160 -15.59 -16.73 -6.26
CA ASP A 160 -16.56 -17.75 -5.80
C ASP A 160 -18.04 -17.34 -5.92
N SER A 161 -18.37 -16.24 -6.61
CA SER A 161 -19.76 -15.74 -6.70
C SER A 161 -20.32 -15.61 -8.13
N ILE A 162 -19.69 -16.25 -9.12
CA ILE A 162 -20.19 -16.23 -10.51
C ILE A 162 -20.68 -17.62 -10.99
N GLU A 163 -20.59 -18.68 -10.17
CA GLU A 163 -21.27 -19.94 -10.44
C GLU A 163 -22.27 -20.30 -9.33
N ALA A 164 -23.51 -19.84 -9.48
CA ALA A 164 -24.72 -20.44 -8.90
C ALA A 164 -25.94 -20.09 -9.75
#